data_AF-A0A9X3CPG2-F1
#
_entry.id   AF-A0A9X3CPG2-F1
#
_cell.length_a   1.000
_cell.length_b   1.000
_cell.length_c   1.000
_cell.angle_alpha   90.00
_cell.angle_beta   90.00
_cell.angle_gamma   90.00
#
_symmetry.space_group_name_H-M   'P 1'
#
loop_
_entity.id
_entity.type
_entity.pdbx_description
1 polymer ?
#
loop_
_entity_poly.entity_id
_entity_poly.type
_entity_poly.pdbx_seq_one_letter_code
_entity_poly.pdbx_strand_id
1 'polypeptide(L)' 'MSYNLSLLPPAEKNKVELDKQASYVVWQLKEAKVGPDAIRTQLENIRDEAEKAWFEQCVAKYKKMMGVL' A
#
# COMPACT_ATOMS: atom_id res chain seq x y z
N MET A 1 -21.10 9.28 -10.52
CA MET A 1 -20.17 10.41 -10.29
C MET A 1 -18.79 9.98 -10.75
N SER A 2 -18.09 10.80 -11.53
CA SER A 2 -16.67 10.60 -11.85
C SER A 2 -15.82 11.36 -10.82
N TYR A 3 -14.81 10.70 -10.26
CA TYR A 3 -13.79 11.35 -9.43
C TYR A 3 -12.51 11.48 -10.26
N ASN A 4 -12.04 12.71 -10.47
CA ASN A 4 -10.81 12.96 -11.24
C ASN A 4 -9.59 12.93 -10.31
N LEU A 5 -8.90 11.79 -10.26
CA LEU A 5 -7.71 11.60 -9.43
C LEU A 5 -6.56 12.52 -9.81
N SER A 6 -6.50 13.01 -11.06
CA SER A 6 -5.46 13.92 -11.54
C SER A 6 -5.57 15.32 -10.92
N LEU A 7 -6.72 15.70 -10.37
CA LEU A 7 -6.95 16.98 -9.70
C LEU A 7 -6.73 16.92 -8.18
N LEU A 8 -6.39 15.76 -7.63
CA LEU A 8 -6.11 15.62 -6.21
C LEU A 8 -4.88 16.45 -5.79
N PRO A 9 -4.86 16.99 -4.56
CA PRO A 9 -3.66 17.52 -3.94
C PRO A 9 -2.53 16.49 -3.95
N PRO A 10 -1.25 16.91 -4.01
CA PRO A 10 -0.11 15.99 -4.04
C PRO A 10 -0.12 14.94 -2.92
N ALA A 11 -0.48 15.33 -1.69
CA ALA A 11 -0.56 14.41 -0.55
C ALA A 11 -1.62 13.31 -0.77
N GLU A 12 -2.78 13.66 -1.33
CA GLU A 12 -3.84 12.70 -1.62
C GLU A 12 -3.47 11.79 -2.80
N LYS A 13 -2.76 12.31 -3.80
CA LYS A 13 -2.18 11.46 -4.87
C LYS A 13 -1.20 10.45 -4.31
N ASN A 14 -0.36 10.86 -3.35
CA ASN A 14 0.61 9.95 -2.76
C ASN A 14 -0.07 8.82 -1.97
N LYS A 15 -1.16 9.12 -1.24
CA LYS A 15 -1.98 8.10 -0.59
C LYS A 15 -2.55 7.06 -1.58
N VAL A 16 -2.97 7.49 -2.77
CA VAL A 16 -3.44 6.58 -3.82
C VAL A 16 -2.31 5.66 -4.30
N GLU A 17 -1.11 6.21 -4.51
CA GLU A 17 0.05 5.40 -4.93
C GLU A 17 0.47 4.42 -3.82
N LEU A 18 0.46 4.83 -2.55
CA LEU A 18 0.74 3.96 -1.41
C LEU A 18 -0.31 2.84 -1.27
N ASP A 19 -1.60 3.13 -1.45
CA ASP A 19 -2.66 2.10 -1.43
C ASP A 19 -2.45 1.07 -2.56
N LYS A 20 -2.08 1.54 -3.76
CA LYS A 20 -1.73 0.68 -4.90
C LYS A 20 -0.51 -0.19 -4.59
N GLN A 21 0.58 0.38 -4.06
CA GLN A 21 1.77 -0.38 -3.69
C GLN A 21 1.47 -1.43 -2.61
N ALA A 22 0.67 -1.09 -1.61
CA ALA A 22 0.22 -2.02 -0.57
C ALA A 22 -0.57 -3.19 -1.17
N SER A 23 -1.51 -2.91 -2.09
CA SER A 23 -2.26 -3.96 -2.78
C SER A 23 -1.35 -4.90 -3.57
N TYR A 24 -0.33 -4.35 -4.23
CA TYR A 24 0.57 -5.11 -5.09
C TYR A 24 1.50 -6.00 -4.27
N VAL A 25 2.11 -5.48 -3.19
CA VAL A 25 2.99 -6.30 -2.35
C VAL A 25 2.23 -7.43 -1.65
N VAL A 26 1.00 -7.19 -1.20
CA VAL A 26 0.15 -8.24 -0.62
C VAL A 26 -0.22 -9.31 -1.66
N TRP A 27 -0.52 -8.89 -2.89
CA TRP A 27 -0.73 -9.86 -3.97
C TRP A 27 0.55 -10.67 -4.26
N GLN A 28 1.72 -10.03 -4.29
CA GLN A 28 2.99 -10.75 -4.47
C GLN A 28 3.23 -11.77 -3.35
N LEU A 29 2.88 -11.45 -2.10
CA LEU A 29 2.95 -12.40 -0.98
C LEU A 29 2.00 -13.58 -1.18
N LYS A 30 0.74 -13.30 -1.57
CA LYS A 30 -0.26 -14.35 -1.85
C LYS A 30 0.21 -15.32 -2.92
N GLU A 31 0.83 -14.79 -3.97
CA GLU A 31 1.35 -15.58 -5.10
C GLU A 31 2.75 -16.15 -4.85
N ALA A 32 3.26 -16.07 -3.61
CA ALA A 32 4.59 -16.54 -3.21
C ALA A 32 5.76 -15.98 -4.05
N LYS A 33 5.60 -14.78 -4.62
CA LYS A 33 6.61 -14.10 -5.45
C LYS A 33 7.64 -13.33 -4.63
N VAL A 34 7.30 -12.99 -3.39
CA VAL A 34 8.18 -12.29 -2.45
C VAL A 34 8.06 -12.94 -1.07
N GLY A 35 9.10 -12.79 -0.26
CA GLY A 35 9.11 -13.25 1.13
C GLY A 35 8.40 -12.30 2.09
N PRO A 36 8.18 -12.73 3.35
CA PRO A 36 7.44 -11.98 4.37
C PRO A 36 8.03 -10.60 4.69
N ASP A 37 9.32 -10.40 4.42
CA ASP A 37 10.04 -9.16 4.67
C ASP A 37 9.73 -8.03 3.66
N ALA A 38 9.05 -8.34 2.54
CA ALA A 38 8.81 -7.37 1.47
C ALA A 38 8.03 -6.13 1.94
N ILE A 39 7.09 -6.29 2.87
CA ILE A 39 6.35 -5.17 3.46
C ILE A 39 7.28 -4.29 4.30
N ARG A 40 8.16 -4.90 5.11
CA ARG A 40 9.14 -4.17 5.92
C ARG A 40 10.09 -3.36 5.04
N THR A 41 10.61 -3.96 3.97
CA THR A 41 11.47 -3.27 3.01
C THR A 41 10.76 -2.09 2.34
N GLN A 42 9.45 -2.19 2.04
CA GLN A 42 8.70 -1.04 1.53
C GLN A 42 8.55 0.07 2.58
N LEU A 43 8.27 -0.29 3.84
CA LEU A 43 8.16 0.69 4.93
C LEU A 43 9.47 1.45 5.18
N GLU A 44 10.62 0.80 5.04
CA GLU A 44 11.94 1.43 5.17
C GLU A 44 12.20 2.50 4.10
N ASN A 45 11.54 2.41 2.93
CA ASN A 45 11.67 3.38 1.84
C ASN A 45 10.75 4.59 2.00
N ILE A 46 9.74 4.51 2.87
CA ILE A 46 8.81 5.62 3.14
C ILE A 46 9.40 6.48 4.25
N ARG A 47 9.54 7.80 4.01
CA ARG A 47 10.19 8.71 4.96
C ARG A 47 9.23 9.36 5.94
N ASP A 48 8.03 9.68 5.49
CA ASP A 48 7.01 10.34 6.30
C ASP A 48 6.26 9.32 7.15
N GLU A 49 6.12 9.61 8.45
CA GLU A 49 5.49 8.69 9.40
C GLU A 49 3.98 8.54 9.18
N ALA A 50 3.29 9.59 8.70
CA ALA A 50 1.87 9.49 8.36
C ALA A 50 1.66 8.64 7.10
N GLU A 51 2.58 8.72 6.14
CA GLU A 51 2.59 7.85 4.96
C GLU A 51 2.87 6.39 5.30
N LYS A 52 3.78 6.11 6.24
CA LYS A 52 3.98 4.75 6.76
C LYS A 52 2.70 4.21 7.38
N ALA A 53 2.08 4.96 8.29
CA ALA A 53 0.84 4.56 8.94
C ALA A 53 -0.29 4.32 7.91
N TRP A 54 -0.37 5.15 6.88
CA TRP A 54 -1.32 4.96 5.78
C TRP A 54 -1.04 3.66 5.01
N PHE A 55 0.21 3.42 4.63
CA PHE A 55 0.61 2.19 3.94
C PHE A 55 0.31 0.94 4.76
N GLU A 56 0.60 0.94 6.06
CA GLU A 56 0.28 -0.17 6.98
C GLU A 56 -1.23 -0.46 7.04
N GLN A 57 -2.06 0.58 7.09
CA GLN A 57 -3.53 0.44 7.04
C GLN A 57 -3.99 -0.19 5.72
N CYS A 58 -3.43 0.25 4.59
CA CYS A 58 -3.71 -0.35 3.28
C CYS A 58 -3.26 -1.81 3.22
N VAL A 59 -2.07 -2.14 3.73
CA VAL A 59 -1.57 -3.52 3.82
C VAL A 59 -2.53 -4.38 4.63
N ALA A 60 -2.97 -3.93 5.80
CA ALA A 60 -3.92 -4.65 6.64
C ALA A 60 -5.27 -4.89 5.93
N LYS A 61 -5.78 -3.86 5.23
CA LYS A 61 -6.99 -3.95 4.39
C LYS A 61 -6.83 -5.04 3.31
N TYR A 62 -5.73 -5.03 2.57
CA TYR A 62 -5.54 -5.99 1.47
C TYR A 62 -5.20 -7.39 1.95
N LYS A 63 -4.46 -7.55 3.05
CA LYS A 63 -4.25 -8.86 3.71
C LYS A 63 -5.58 -9.52 4.02
N LYS A 64 -6.51 -8.78 4.66
CA LYS A 64 -7.86 -9.25 4.95
C LYS A 64 -8.65 -9.57 3.68
N MET A 65 -8.63 -8.69 2.68
CA MET A 65 -9.37 -8.89 1.43
C MET A 65 -8.87 -10.10 0.62
N MET A 66 -7.56 -10.34 0.63
CA MET A 66 -6.92 -11.37 -0.19
C MET A 66 -6.73 -12.72 0.54
N GLY A 67 -6.99 -12.77 1.85
CA GLY A 67 -6.83 -13.97 2.68
C GLY A 67 -5.38 -14.28 3.03
N VAL A 68 -4.54 -13.26 3.16
CA VAL A 68 -3.13 -13.38 3.55
C VAL A 68 -3.00 -13.02 5.03
N LEU A 69 -2.50 -13.96 5.85
CA LEU A 69 -2.26 -13.77 7.29
C LEU A 69 -1.01 -12.91 7.52
#